data_AF-A0A937H936-F1
#
_entry.id   AF-A0A937H936-F1
#
_cell.length_a   1.000
_cell.length_b   1.000
_cell.length_c   1.000
_cell.angle_alpha   90.00
_cell.angle_beta   90.00
_cell.angle_gamma   90.00
#
_symmetry.space_group_name_H-M   'P 1'
#
loop_
_entity.id
_entity.type
_entity.pdbx_description
1 polymer ?
#
loop_
_entity_poly.entity_id
_entity_poly.type
_entity_poly.pdbx_seq_one_letter_code
_entity_poly.pdbx_strand_id
1 'polypeptide(L)' 'MNRLGALLLLFFFIACSNNSDKDRSHLVFRYNEDGNITSLDPAFSRNLENIWATTHLFNGLVQLNNDLEVIPDFAK' A
#
# COMPACT_ATOMS: atom_id res chain seq x y z
N MET A 1 40.51 -16.82 33.80
CA MET A 1 39.21 -17.27 33.24
C MET A 1 38.10 -16.20 33.30
N ASN A 2 38.03 -15.34 34.33
CA ASN A 2 36.86 -14.46 34.52
C ASN A 2 36.74 -13.26 33.56
N ARG A 3 37.84 -12.80 32.94
CA ARG A 3 37.81 -11.68 31.96
C ARG A 3 37.27 -12.09 30.59
N LEU A 4 37.44 -13.36 30.21
CA LEU A 4 36.94 -13.88 28.93
C LEU A 4 35.41 -14.00 28.95
N GLY A 5 34.84 -14.42 30.10
CA GLY A 5 33.40 -14.47 30.30
C GLY A 5 32.73 -13.10 30.26
N ALA A 6 33.37 -12.07 30.84
CA ALA A 6 32.89 -10.69 30.76
C ALA A 6 32.88 -10.15 29.31
N LEU A 7 33.88 -10.51 28.51
CA LEU A 7 33.97 -10.11 27.11
C LEU A 7 32.87 -10.79 26.26
N LEU A 8 32.61 -12.08 26.49
CA LEU A 8 31.54 -12.85 25.86
C LEU A 8 30.15 -12.31 26.22
N LEU A 9 29.94 -11.89 27.48
CA LEU A 9 28.71 -11.23 27.93
C LEU A 9 28.49 -9.89 27.23
N LEU A 10 29.55 -9.09 27.05
CA LEU A 10 29.47 -7.80 26.35
C LEU A 10 29.07 -7.99 24.88
N PHE A 11 29.58 -9.02 24.20
CA PHE A 11 29.20 -9.34 22.82
C PHE A 11 27.72 -9.71 22.67
N PHE A 12 27.13 -10.37 23.67
CA PHE A 12 25.72 -10.73 23.66
C PHE A 12 24.78 -9.52 23.69
N PHE A 13 25.19 -8.42 24.32
CA PHE A 13 24.39 -7.18 24.38
C PHE A 13 24.39 -6.37 23.08
N ILE A 14 25.35 -6.63 22.17
CA ILE A 14 25.49 -5.88 20.91
C ILE A 14 24.80 -6.61 19.74
N ALA A 15 24.50 -7.91 19.89
CA ALA A 15 23.96 -8.74 18.82
C ALA A 15 22.45 -8.55 18.53
N CYS A 16 21.72 -7.83 19.38
CA CYS A 16 20.28 -7.61 19.21
C CYS A 16 20.01 -6.24 18.56
N SER A 17 20.27 -6.14 17.25
CA SER A 17 19.87 -5.00 16.42
C SER A 17 18.99 -5.53 15.29
N ASN A 18 17.68 -5.46 15.49
CA ASN A 18 16.70 -5.84 14.47
C ASN A 18 16.41 -4.63 13.59
N ASN A 19 17.31 -4.31 12.65
CA ASN A 19 17.01 -3.38 11.58
C ASN A 19 16.22 -4.11 10.50
N SER A 20 14.94 -4.35 10.78
CA SER A 20 13.99 -4.91 9.82
C SER A 20 13.28 -3.80 9.05
N ASP A 21 14.03 -2.93 8.37
CA ASP A 21 13.47 -2.22 7.21
C ASP A 21 13.29 -3.25 6.09
N LYS A 22 12.26 -4.08 6.24
CA LYS A 22 11.87 -5.03 5.20
C LYS A 22 11.43 -4.23 4.00
N ASP A 23 12.00 -4.52 2.83
CA ASP A 23 11.57 -3.93 1.57
C ASP A 23 10.06 -4.17 1.35
N ARG A 24 9.27 -3.10 1.45
CA ARG A 24 7.82 -3.10 1.25
C ARG A 24 7.43 -2.77 -0.18
N SER A 25 8.37 -2.75 -1.12
CA SER A 25 8.10 -2.42 -2.52
C SER A 25 7.03 -3.31 -3.15
N HIS A 26 6.91 -4.57 -2.69
CA HIS A 26 5.88 -5.51 -3.14
C HIS A 26 4.44 -5.13 -2.73
N LEU A 27 4.27 -4.22 -1.75
CA LEU A 27 2.97 -3.70 -1.34
C LEU A 27 2.57 -2.43 -2.10
N VAL A 28 3.46 -1.91 -2.95
CA VAL A 28 3.26 -0.66 -3.68
C VAL A 28 2.93 -0.96 -5.14
N PHE A 29 1.68 -0.74 -5.52
CA PHE A 29 1.27 -0.67 -6.92
C PHE A 29 1.63 0.70 -7.50
N ARG A 30 2.27 0.71 -8.68
CA ARG A 30 2.61 1.93 -9.42
C ARG A 30 1.83 1.96 -10.71
N TYR A 31 0.93 2.93 -10.82
CA TYR A 31 0.11 3.16 -12.00
C TYR A 31 0.67 4.34 -12.80
N ASN A 32 0.79 4.17 -14.11
CA ASN A 32 1.20 5.24 -15.02
C ASN A 32 0.00 5.62 -15.90
N GLU A 33 -0.54 6.81 -15.67
CA GLU A 33 -1.61 7.39 -16.49
C GLU A 33 -0.97 8.33 -17.51
N ASP A 34 -1.41 8.24 -18.77
CA ASP A 34 -0.87 9.06 -19.88
C ASP A 34 -1.34 10.52 -19.76
N GLY A 35 -2.60 10.70 -19.38
CA GLY A 35 -3.20 12.01 -19.19
C GLY A 35 -3.01 12.57 -17.77
N ASN A 36 -3.18 13.88 -17.64
CA ASN A 36 -3.09 14.54 -16.34
C ASN A 36 -4.42 14.44 -15.57
N ILE A 37 -4.34 14.11 -14.27
CA ILE A 37 -5.50 14.15 -13.38
C ILE A 37 -5.89 15.61 -13.14
N THR A 38 -7.06 16.00 -13.61
CA THR A 38 -7.56 17.38 -13.52
C THR A 38 -8.46 17.61 -12.31
N SER A 39 -9.05 16.54 -11.77
CA SER A 39 -9.88 16.58 -10.56
C SER A 39 -9.87 15.22 -9.86
N LEU A 40 -9.92 15.24 -8.53
CA LEU A 40 -10.14 14.07 -7.68
C LEU A 40 -11.54 14.06 -7.05
N ASP A 41 -12.40 15.00 -7.44
CA ASP A 41 -13.79 15.01 -7.04
C ASP A 41 -14.59 14.05 -7.95
N PRO A 42 -15.22 13.01 -7.38
CA PRO A 42 -16.03 12.06 -8.14
C PRO A 42 -17.13 12.72 -8.98
N ALA A 43 -17.69 13.86 -8.53
CA ALA A 43 -18.71 14.59 -9.28
C ALA A 43 -18.19 15.15 -10.62
N PHE A 44 -16.87 15.31 -10.77
CA PHE A 44 -16.22 15.80 -11.98
C PHE A 44 -15.41 14.71 -12.72
N SER A 45 -15.57 13.44 -12.35
CA SER A 45 -14.86 12.29 -12.94
C SER A 45 -15.54 11.79 -14.22
N ARG A 46 -15.25 12.47 -15.33
CA ARG A 46 -15.89 12.25 -16.64
C ARG A 46 -14.96 11.71 -17.73
N ASN A 47 -13.66 11.69 -17.47
CA ASN A 47 -12.60 11.17 -18.33
C ASN A 47 -11.87 10.05 -17.58
N LEU A 48 -11.18 9.18 -18.33
CA LEU A 48 -10.57 7.97 -17.78
C LEU A 48 -9.57 8.29 -16.66
N GLU A 49 -8.75 9.33 -16.85
CA GLU A 49 -7.71 9.72 -15.91
C GLU A 49 -8.29 10.04 -14.52
N ASN A 50 -9.37 10.82 -14.48
CA ASN A 50 -10.03 11.14 -13.22
C ASN A 50 -10.86 9.95 -12.68
N ILE A 51 -11.49 9.16 -13.56
CA ILE A 51 -12.29 7.98 -13.16
C ILE A 51 -11.42 6.95 -12.46
N TRP A 52 -10.24 6.62 -13.00
CA TRP A 52 -9.32 5.66 -12.38
C TRP A 52 -8.81 6.16 -11.03
N ALA A 53 -8.36 7.41 -10.97
CA ALA A 53 -7.86 8.00 -9.74
C ALA A 53 -8.93 8.06 -8.65
N THR A 54 -10.15 8.48 -8.99
CA THR A 54 -11.24 8.59 -8.01
C THR A 54 -11.80 7.24 -7.58
N THR A 55 -11.85 6.24 -8.46
CA THR A 55 -12.27 4.86 -8.10
C THR A 55 -11.28 4.20 -7.12
N HIS A 56 -10.01 4.58 -7.14
CA HIS A 56 -9.04 4.15 -6.12
C HIS A 56 -9.22 4.83 -4.75
N LEU A 57 -9.90 5.98 -4.70
CA LEU A 57 -10.09 6.78 -3.48
C LEU A 57 -11.49 6.64 -2.88
N PHE A 58 -12.49 6.34 -3.71
CA PHE A 58 -13.91 6.34 -3.34
C PHE A 58 -14.62 5.11 -3.88
N ASN A 59 -15.54 4.59 -3.09
CA ASN A 59 -16.40 3.47 -3.47
C ASN A 59 -17.77 3.95 -3.94
N GLY A 60 -18.34 3.24 -4.91
CA GLY A 60 -19.71 3.41 -5.36
C GLY A 60 -20.71 2.61 -4.54
N LEU A 61 -21.99 2.73 -4.87
CA LEU A 61 -23.03 1.85 -4.31
C LEU A 61 -22.83 0.39 -4.74
N VAL A 62 -22.33 0.21 -5.95
CA VAL A 62 -22.04 -1.08 -6.59
C VAL A 62 -20.67 -1.01 -7.27
N GLN A 63 -20.07 -2.17 -7.50
CA GLN A 63 -18.80 -2.31 -8.23
C GLN A 63 -18.87 -3.51 -9.18
N LEU A 64 -17.88 -3.63 -10.07
CA LEU A 64 -17.73 -4.81 -10.92
C LEU A 64 -16.82 -5.83 -10.25
N ASN A 65 -17.19 -7.11 -10.28
CA ASN A 65 -16.30 -8.19 -9.88
C ASN A 65 -15.32 -8.57 -11.01
N ASN A 66 -14.48 -9.59 -10.78
CA ASN A 66 -13.50 -10.05 -11.77
C ASN A 66 -14.14 -10.59 -13.06
N ASP A 67 -15.39 -11.03 -13.00
CA ASP A 67 -16.19 -11.52 -14.13
C ASP A 67 -17.01 -10.38 -14.79
N LEU A 68 -16.77 -9.14 -14.38
CA LEU A 68 -17.47 -7.92 -14.83
C LEU A 68 -18.97 -7.91 -14.51
N GLU A 69 -19.37 -8.66 -13.48
CA GLU A 69 -20.73 -8.64 -12.96
C GLU A 69 -20.89 -7.51 -11.94
N VAL A 70 -22.04 -6.83 -11.98
CA VAL A 70 -22.39 -5.79 -11.01
C VAL A 70 -22.72 -6.44 -9.67
N ILE A 71 -21.91 -6.14 -8.66
CA ILE A 71 -22.09 -6.60 -7.29
C ILE A 71 -22.30 -5.41 -6.34
N PRO A 72 -23.04 -5.60 -5.23
CA PRO A 72 -23.12 -4.60 -4.17
C PRO A 72 -21.73 -4.28 -3.63
N ASP A 73 -21.49 -3.00 -3.32
CA ASP A 73 -20.33 -2.56 -2.56
C ASP A 73 -20.81 -1.80 -1.31
N PHE A 74 -21.12 -0.51 -1.43
CA PHE A 74 -21.67 0.26 -0.31
C PHE A 74 -23.18 0.02 -0.07
N ALA A 75 -23.93 -0.32 -1.12
CA ALA A 75 -25.34 -0.69 -0.98
C ALA A 75 -25.45 -2.17 -0.54
N LYS A 76 -26.16 -2.42 0.56
CA LYS A 76 -26.42 -3.77 1.10
C LYS A 76 -27.62 -4.45 0.45
#